data_AF-T0GA40-F1
#
_entry.id   AF-T0GA40-F1
#
_cell.length_a   1.000
_cell.length_b   1.000
_cell.length_c   1.000
_cell.angle_alpha   90.00
_cell.angle_beta   90.00
_cell.angle_gamma   90.00
#
_symmetry.space_group_name_H-M   'P 1'
#
loop_
_entity.id
_entity.type
_entity.pdbx_description
1 polymer ?
#
loop_
_entity_poly.entity_id
_entity_poly.type
_entity_poly.pdbx_seq_one_letter_code
_entity_poly.pdbx_strand_id
1 'polypeptide(L)'
;MNAIPFTLSTLRAHWKLIGAAFLLLALIIQTFRLSATEGALSAEKAGRQADRASYEKAQAQATAEALSAKLKKDAENAQKAEQADSRYADLSQQYRAAVLRYQAAQRQASGIDLPSATESAESSDRPGGGADFPVGSILIPESDAFICGTNTARLQAVREWAISFDQP
;
A
#
# COMPACT_ATOMS: atom_id res chain seq x y z
N MET A 1 15.15 86.60 -33.43
CA MET A 1 15.37 87.05 -32.03
C MET A 1 16.04 85.92 -31.28
N ASN A 2 17.29 86.11 -30.86
CA ASN A 2 18.17 85.08 -30.31
C ASN A 2 17.77 84.76 -28.86
N ALA A 3 17.11 83.62 -28.63
CA ALA A 3 16.76 83.12 -27.29
C ALA A 3 17.96 82.48 -26.55
N ILE A 4 19.04 82.18 -27.28
CA ILE A 4 20.23 81.45 -26.81
C ILE A 4 21.07 82.21 -25.75
N PRO A 5 21.32 83.53 -25.84
CA PRO A 5 22.14 84.23 -24.84
C PRO A 5 21.43 84.40 -23.48
N PHE A 6 20.10 84.47 -23.45
CA PHE A 6 19.32 84.67 -22.23
C PHE A 6 19.13 83.38 -21.42
N THR A 7 19.07 82.23 -22.10
CA THR A 7 19.00 80.92 -21.45
C THR A 7 20.32 80.54 -20.78
N LEU A 8 21.47 80.89 -21.38
CA LEU A 8 22.79 80.61 -20.80
C LEU A 8 23.08 81.42 -19.51
N SER A 9 22.64 82.68 -19.43
CA SER A 9 22.87 83.51 -18.23
C SER A 9 22.00 83.09 -17.05
N THR A 10 20.74 82.76 -17.31
CA THR A 10 19.77 82.26 -16.31
C THR A 10 20.15 80.87 -15.80
N LEU A 11 20.63 80.00 -16.68
CA LEU A 11 21.16 78.68 -16.32
C LEU A 11 22.38 78.81 -15.40
N ARG A 12 23.30 79.74 -15.68
CA ARG A 12 24.47 80.01 -14.82
C ARG A 12 24.09 80.66 -13.49
N ALA A 13 23.07 81.52 -13.46
CA ALA A 13 22.62 82.19 -12.24
C ALA A 13 21.88 81.24 -11.27
N HIS A 14 21.13 80.26 -11.79
CA HIS A 14 20.26 79.39 -11.00
C HIS A 14 20.61 77.89 -11.05
N TRP A 15 21.82 77.54 -11.51
CA TRP A 15 22.23 76.13 -11.66
C TRP A 15 22.05 75.28 -10.39
N LYS A 16 22.26 75.87 -9.21
CA LYS A 16 22.06 75.19 -7.91
C LYS A 16 20.60 74.84 -7.66
N LEU A 17 19.67 75.74 -8.00
CA LEU A 17 18.23 75.50 -7.84
C LEU A 17 17.72 74.46 -8.84
N ILE A 18 18.23 74.50 -10.07
CA ILE A 18 17.93 73.50 -11.10
C ILE A 18 18.45 72.13 -10.65
N GLY A 19 19.70 72.05 -10.17
CA GLY A 19 20.26 70.82 -9.63
C GLY A 19 19.48 70.27 -8.42
N ALA A 20 19.07 71.15 -7.50
CA ALA A 20 18.24 70.78 -6.35
C ALA A 20 16.86 70.25 -6.78
N ALA A 21 16.22 70.88 -7.78
CA ALA A 21 14.94 70.43 -8.33
C ALA A 21 15.06 69.05 -8.99
N PHE A 22 16.13 68.79 -9.74
CA PHE A 22 16.39 67.46 -10.31
C PHE A 22 16.63 66.40 -9.23
N LEU A 23 17.38 66.73 -8.18
CA LEU A 23 17.59 65.83 -7.03
C LEU A 23 16.26 65.50 -6.33
N LEU A 24 15.43 66.50 -6.09
CA LEU A 24 14.09 66.32 -5.52
C LEU A 24 13.22 65.42 -6.39
N LEU A 25 13.21 65.65 -7.70
CA LEU A 25 12.46 64.83 -8.65
C LEU A 25 12.95 63.36 -8.64
N ALA A 26 14.27 63.16 -8.61
CA ALA A 26 14.86 61.82 -8.53
C ALA A 26 14.46 61.11 -7.22
N LEU A 27 14.50 61.81 -6.09
CA LEU A 27 14.07 61.27 -4.79
C LEU A 27 12.58 60.92 -4.77
N ILE A 28 11.73 61.75 -5.36
CA ILE A 28 10.30 61.48 -5.48
C ILE A 28 10.08 60.19 -6.29
N ILE A 29 10.71 60.08 -7.47
CA ILE A 29 10.60 58.89 -8.32
C ILE A 29 11.10 57.64 -7.58
N GLN A 30 12.23 57.72 -6.88
CA GLN A 30 12.75 56.59 -6.11
C GLN A 30 11.81 56.18 -4.97
N THR A 31 11.24 57.14 -4.25
CA THR A 31 10.28 56.89 -3.16
C THR A 31 9.02 56.19 -3.69
N PHE A 32 8.48 56.64 -4.83
CA PHE A 32 7.33 55.98 -5.45
C PHE A 32 7.65 54.55 -5.90
N ARG A 33 8.83 54.32 -6.49
CA ARG A 33 9.25 52.97 -6.88
C ARG A 33 9.38 52.06 -5.66
N LEU A 34 9.98 52.55 -4.58
CA LEU A 34 10.14 51.79 -3.34
C LEU A 34 8.78 51.43 -2.74
N SER A 35 7.88 52.40 -2.61
CA SER A 35 6.52 52.19 -2.12
C SER A 35 5.74 51.17 -2.96
N ALA A 36 5.85 51.23 -4.30
CA ALA A 36 5.23 50.25 -5.18
C ALA A 36 5.79 48.83 -4.96
N THR A 37 7.11 48.68 -4.79
CA THR A 37 7.73 47.38 -4.52
C THR A 37 7.37 46.83 -3.14
N GLU A 38 7.27 47.67 -2.12
CA GLU A 38 6.82 47.27 -0.78
C GLU A 38 5.35 46.81 -0.81
N GLY A 39 4.49 47.53 -1.55
CA GLY A 39 3.11 47.14 -1.78
C GLY A 39 3.00 45.77 -2.44
N ALA A 40 3.74 45.53 -3.53
CA ALA A 40 3.78 44.23 -4.20
C ALA A 40 4.28 43.11 -3.28
N LEU A 41 5.35 43.36 -2.52
CA LEU A 41 5.90 42.40 -1.55
C LEU A 41 4.89 42.07 -0.45
N SER A 42 4.17 43.08 0.05
CA SER A 42 3.14 42.88 1.08
C SER A 42 1.97 42.03 0.56
N ALA A 43 1.54 42.27 -0.68
CA ALA A 43 0.49 41.50 -1.34
C ALA A 43 0.93 40.04 -1.57
N GLU A 44 2.16 39.80 -2.03
CA GLU A 44 2.70 38.45 -2.17
C GLU A 44 2.82 37.71 -0.82
N LYS A 45 3.22 38.41 0.25
CA LYS A 45 3.30 37.81 1.59
C LYS A 45 1.92 37.42 2.09
N ALA A 46 0.92 38.29 1.93
CA ALA A 46 -0.46 38.00 2.29
C ALA A 46 -1.03 36.82 1.47
N GLY A 47 -0.79 36.80 0.15
CA GLY A 47 -1.17 35.70 -0.73
C GLY A 47 -0.56 34.37 -0.31
N ARG A 48 0.77 34.33 -0.10
CA ARG A 48 1.46 33.12 0.38
C ARG A 48 0.96 32.63 1.73
N GLN A 49 0.56 33.53 2.63
CA GLN A 49 0.01 33.15 3.91
C GLN A 49 -1.38 32.50 3.76
N ALA A 50 -2.23 33.05 2.89
CA ALA A 50 -3.53 32.45 2.57
C ALA A 50 -3.37 31.07 1.89
N ASP A 51 -2.43 30.95 0.96
CA ASP A 51 -2.13 29.68 0.28
C ASP A 51 -1.66 28.60 1.25
N ARG A 52 -0.79 28.95 2.20
CA ARG A 52 -0.33 28.00 3.24
C ARG A 52 -1.48 27.40 4.03
N ALA A 53 -2.40 28.23 4.51
CA ALA A 53 -3.57 27.75 5.26
C ALA A 53 -4.46 26.83 4.41
N SER A 54 -4.62 27.14 3.12
CA SER A 54 -5.35 26.30 2.17
C SER A 54 -4.66 24.95 1.96
N TYR A 55 -3.34 24.93 1.78
CA TYR A 55 -2.55 23.71 1.62
C TYR A 55 -2.56 22.85 2.88
N GLU A 56 -2.40 23.43 4.06
CA GLU A 56 -2.48 22.70 5.33
C GLU A 56 -3.85 22.01 5.49
N LYS A 57 -4.93 22.72 5.17
CA LYS A 57 -6.28 22.15 5.18
C LYS A 57 -6.46 21.03 4.16
N ALA A 58 -5.99 21.22 2.93
CA ALA A 58 -6.07 20.21 1.88
C ALA A 58 -5.25 18.96 2.24
N GLN A 59 -4.07 19.14 2.84
CA GLN A 59 -3.24 18.04 3.31
C GLN A 59 -3.89 17.29 4.48
N ALA A 60 -4.50 18.00 5.43
CA ALA A 60 -5.26 17.38 6.52
C ALA A 60 -6.47 16.57 5.99
N GLN A 61 -7.17 17.07 4.98
CA GLN A 61 -8.28 16.33 4.34
C GLN A 61 -7.78 15.10 3.59
N ALA A 62 -6.75 15.24 2.75
CA ALA A 62 -6.18 14.13 2.00
C ALA A 62 -5.63 13.03 2.92
N THR A 63 -4.98 13.40 4.03
CA THR A 63 -4.51 12.44 5.02
C THR A 63 -5.65 11.73 5.75
N ALA A 64 -6.70 12.45 6.13
CA ALA A 64 -7.89 11.85 6.75
C ALA A 64 -8.58 10.87 5.79
N GLU A 65 -8.74 11.24 4.52
CA GLU A 65 -9.31 10.38 3.49
C GLU A 65 -8.46 9.13 3.27
N ALA A 66 -7.15 9.28 3.13
CA ALA A 66 -6.23 8.16 2.97
C ALA A 66 -6.28 7.19 4.18
N LEU A 67 -6.35 7.73 5.41
CA LEU A 67 -6.43 6.92 6.62
C LEU A 67 -7.76 6.17 6.68
N SER A 68 -8.87 6.83 6.34
CA SER A 68 -10.19 6.20 6.28
C SER A 68 -10.27 5.08 5.23
N ALA A 69 -9.69 5.32 4.05
CA ALA A 69 -9.64 4.34 2.97
C ALA A 69 -8.78 3.14 3.36
N LYS A 70 -7.64 3.38 4.03
CA LYS A 70 -6.78 2.33 4.57
C LYS A 70 -7.53 1.48 5.60
N LEU A 71 -8.18 2.09 6.58
CA LEU A 71 -8.95 1.36 7.61
C LEU A 71 -10.06 0.51 6.98
N LYS A 72 -10.76 1.04 5.98
CA LYS A 72 -11.78 0.28 5.25
C LYS A 72 -11.17 -0.92 4.54
N LYS A 73 -10.04 -0.74 3.85
CA LYS A 73 -9.34 -1.82 3.16
C LYS A 73 -8.78 -2.86 4.11
N ASP A 74 -8.25 -2.44 5.26
CA ASP A 74 -7.75 -3.34 6.29
C ASP A 74 -8.89 -4.18 6.87
N ALA A 75 -10.08 -3.59 7.09
CA ALA A 75 -11.27 -4.33 7.52
C ALA A 75 -11.79 -5.32 6.46
N GLU A 76 -11.83 -4.92 5.19
CA GLU A 76 -12.17 -5.81 4.06
C GLU A 76 -11.19 -6.99 3.98
N ASN A 77 -9.89 -6.72 4.12
CA ASN A 77 -8.85 -7.73 4.08
C ASN A 77 -8.94 -8.68 5.30
N ALA A 78 -9.23 -8.16 6.49
CA ALA A 78 -9.43 -8.98 7.69
C ALA A 78 -10.62 -9.94 7.52
N GLN A 79 -11.75 -9.47 6.95
CA GLN A 79 -12.87 -10.36 6.65
C GLN A 79 -12.51 -11.43 5.61
N LYS A 80 -11.78 -11.06 4.55
CA LYS A 80 -11.32 -12.03 3.54
C LYS A 80 -10.35 -13.06 4.14
N ALA A 81 -9.49 -12.65 5.06
CA ALA A 81 -8.59 -13.57 5.77
C ALA A 81 -9.37 -14.57 6.63
N GLU A 82 -10.33 -14.10 7.44
CA GLU A 82 -11.19 -14.97 8.26
C GLU A 82 -11.99 -15.97 7.41
N GLN A 83 -12.51 -15.52 6.25
CA GLN A 83 -13.19 -16.40 5.30
C GLN A 83 -12.25 -17.45 4.70
N ALA A 84 -10.99 -17.10 4.43
CA ALA A 84 -10.00 -18.06 3.93
C ALA A 84 -9.62 -19.08 5.03
N ASP A 85 -9.47 -18.64 6.28
CA ASP A 85 -9.12 -19.49 7.41
C ASP A 85 -10.24 -20.48 7.75
N SER A 86 -11.50 -20.02 7.77
CA SER A 86 -12.67 -20.89 7.96
C SER A 86 -12.79 -21.95 6.86
N ARG A 87 -12.60 -21.57 5.58
CA ARG A 87 -12.58 -22.53 4.47
C ARG A 87 -11.46 -23.55 4.59
N TYR A 88 -10.26 -23.11 4.99
CA TYR A 88 -9.15 -24.03 5.24
C TYR A 88 -9.50 -25.03 6.35
N ALA A 89 -10.09 -24.56 7.46
CA ALA A 89 -10.53 -25.42 8.54
C ALA A 89 -11.54 -26.48 8.05
N ASP A 90 -12.55 -26.07 7.27
CA ASP A 90 -13.54 -26.97 6.69
C ASP A 90 -12.90 -28.01 5.75
N LEU A 91 -12.03 -27.58 4.83
CA LEU A 91 -11.33 -28.49 3.91
C LEU A 91 -10.45 -29.47 4.70
N SER A 92 -9.72 -29.00 5.71
CA SER A 92 -8.86 -29.85 6.54
C SER A 92 -9.66 -30.95 7.25
N GLN A 93 -10.85 -30.63 7.76
CA GLN A 93 -11.75 -31.59 8.39
C GLN A 93 -12.30 -32.59 7.36
N GLN A 94 -12.70 -32.11 6.18
CA GLN A 94 -13.19 -32.97 5.10
C GLN A 94 -12.14 -34.00 4.66
N TYR A 95 -10.91 -33.56 4.40
CA TYR A 95 -9.82 -34.46 4.02
C TYR A 95 -9.45 -35.43 5.14
N ARG A 96 -9.39 -34.96 6.39
CA ARG A 96 -9.16 -35.84 7.55
C ARG A 96 -10.25 -36.91 7.67
N ALA A 97 -11.52 -36.53 7.52
CA ALA A 97 -12.64 -37.46 7.56
C ALA A 97 -12.65 -38.42 6.36
N ALA A 98 -12.14 -38.01 5.19
CA ALA A 98 -11.99 -38.89 4.03
C ALA A 98 -10.92 -39.96 4.28
N VAL A 99 -9.76 -39.59 4.85
CA VAL A 99 -8.71 -40.54 5.24
C VAL A 99 -9.24 -41.57 6.25
N LEU A 100 -9.97 -41.12 7.28
CA LEU A 100 -10.56 -42.01 8.29
C LEU A 100 -11.64 -42.93 7.71
N ARG A 101 -12.51 -42.44 6.82
CA ARG A 101 -13.53 -43.26 6.14
C ARG A 101 -12.90 -44.33 5.27
N TYR A 102 -11.85 -43.96 4.54
CA TYR A 102 -11.08 -44.90 3.72
C TYR A 102 -10.44 -46.00 4.58
N GLN A 103 -9.86 -45.62 5.73
CA GLN A 103 -9.31 -46.56 6.70
C GLN A 103 -10.35 -47.57 7.21
N ALA A 104 -11.52 -47.07 7.61
CA ALA A 104 -12.60 -47.92 8.11
C ALA A 104 -13.09 -48.91 7.04
N ALA A 105 -13.26 -48.45 5.80
CA ALA A 105 -13.64 -49.30 4.68
C ALA A 105 -12.60 -50.39 4.40
N GLN A 106 -11.30 -50.08 4.47
CA GLN A 106 -10.24 -51.07 4.28
C GLN A 106 -10.17 -52.10 5.40
N ARG A 107 -10.28 -51.69 6.67
CA ARG A 107 -10.32 -52.63 7.80
C ARG A 107 -11.49 -53.61 7.70
N GLN A 108 -12.62 -53.14 7.16
CA GLN A 108 -13.80 -53.98 6.92
C GLN A 108 -13.60 -54.94 5.73
N ALA A 109 -12.87 -54.53 4.70
CA ALA A 109 -12.52 -55.38 3.56
C ALA A 109 -11.44 -56.43 3.91
N SER A 110 -10.47 -56.11 4.77
CA SER A 110 -9.45 -57.05 5.27
C SER A 110 -10.00 -58.05 6.29
N GLY A 111 -11.23 -57.85 6.79
CA GLY A 111 -11.93 -58.81 7.66
C GLY A 111 -12.56 -59.98 6.92
N ILE A 112 -12.46 -60.02 5.58
CA ILE A 112 -12.78 -61.20 4.78
C ILE A 112 -11.53 -62.06 4.74
N ASP A 113 -11.63 -63.23 5.38
CA ASP A 113 -10.58 -64.24 5.59
C ASP A 113 -9.84 -64.57 4.29
N LEU A 114 -8.74 -63.85 4.02
CA LEU A 114 -7.82 -64.09 2.93
C LEU A 114 -6.54 -64.70 3.51
N PRO A 115 -6.01 -65.78 2.92
CA PRO A 115 -4.84 -66.47 3.45
C PRO A 115 -3.65 -65.51 3.52
N SER A 116 -3.06 -65.46 4.71
CA SER A 116 -1.94 -64.59 5.09
C SER A 116 -0.80 -64.69 4.08
N ALA A 117 -0.59 -63.61 3.32
CA ALA A 117 0.57 -63.46 2.45
C ALA A 117 1.71 -62.81 3.24
N THR A 118 2.69 -63.65 3.54
CA THR A 118 4.13 -63.43 3.75
C THR A 118 4.62 -62.02 4.12
N GLU A 119 5.31 -61.97 5.25
CA GLU A 119 6.10 -60.88 5.83
C GLU A 119 6.71 -59.91 4.79
N SER A 120 6.34 -58.64 4.87
CA SER A 120 7.04 -57.55 4.17
C SER A 120 8.31 -57.19 4.94
N ALA A 121 9.42 -57.06 4.22
CA ALA A 121 10.74 -56.75 4.78
C ALA A 121 10.74 -55.40 5.51
N GLU A 122 11.31 -55.41 6.72
CA GLU A 122 11.54 -54.24 7.57
C GLU A 122 12.51 -53.27 6.89
N SER A 123 11.97 -52.13 6.41
CA SER A 123 12.77 -51.04 5.83
C SER A 123 13.28 -50.12 6.94
N SER A 124 14.61 -50.00 7.06
CA SER A 124 15.35 -49.37 8.17
C SER A 124 15.28 -47.83 8.26
N ASP A 125 14.53 -47.16 7.39
CA ASP A 125 14.63 -45.70 7.18
C ASP A 125 13.42 -44.87 7.66
N ARG A 126 12.60 -45.35 8.62
CA ARG A 126 11.42 -44.58 9.04
C ARG A 126 11.27 -44.37 10.55
N PRO A 127 11.14 -43.12 11.04
CA PRO A 127 10.71 -42.88 12.40
C PRO A 127 9.21 -43.21 12.51
N GLY A 128 8.89 -44.28 13.23
CA GLY A 128 7.55 -44.60 13.74
C GLY A 128 6.65 -45.37 12.76
N GLY A 129 6.61 -46.70 12.91
CA GLY A 129 5.68 -47.58 12.21
C GLY A 129 4.23 -47.32 12.59
N GLY A 130 3.50 -46.61 11.73
CA GLY A 130 2.05 -46.60 11.69
C GLY A 130 1.52 -47.66 10.72
N ALA A 131 0.23 -47.97 10.79
CA ALA A 131 -0.39 -48.89 9.83
C ALA A 131 -0.24 -48.36 8.39
N ASP A 132 0.12 -49.23 7.47
CA ASP A 132 0.24 -48.90 6.05
C ASP A 132 -1.14 -48.88 5.37
N PHE A 133 -1.36 -47.88 4.51
CA PHE A 133 -2.58 -47.62 3.77
C PHE A 133 -2.37 -48.00 2.31
N PRO A 134 -2.98 -49.07 1.80
CA PRO A 134 -2.98 -49.34 0.38
C PRO A 134 -3.73 -48.23 -0.36
N VAL A 135 -3.07 -47.51 -1.27
CA VAL A 135 -3.68 -46.62 -2.27
C VAL A 135 -3.41 -47.24 -3.64
N GLY A 136 -4.33 -48.10 -4.10
CA GLY A 136 -4.07 -48.94 -5.28
C GLY A 136 -3.03 -50.02 -4.97
N SER A 137 -1.92 -50.07 -5.73
CA SER A 137 -0.81 -51.02 -5.52
C SER A 137 0.31 -50.48 -4.63
N ILE A 138 0.15 -49.27 -4.07
CA ILE A 138 1.19 -48.59 -3.28
C ILE A 138 0.73 -48.53 -1.82
N LEU A 139 1.59 -48.96 -0.89
CA LEU A 139 1.38 -48.83 0.55
C LEU A 139 1.96 -47.48 1.01
N ILE A 140 1.13 -46.64 1.61
CA ILE A 140 1.53 -45.33 2.16
C ILE A 140 1.24 -45.32 3.66
N PRO A 141 2.16 -44.90 4.54
CA PRO A 141 1.88 -44.85 5.96
C PRO A 141 0.71 -43.92 6.35
N GLU A 142 0.04 -44.21 7.46
CA GLU A 142 -1.06 -43.39 7.99
C GLU A 142 -0.72 -41.91 8.11
N SER A 143 0.45 -41.65 8.70
CA SER A 143 0.96 -40.30 8.95
C SER A 143 1.11 -39.53 7.65
N ASP A 144 1.64 -40.18 6.61
CA ASP A 144 1.78 -39.60 5.28
C ASP A 144 0.43 -39.28 4.65
N ALA A 145 -0.57 -40.16 4.78
CA ALA A 145 -1.92 -39.91 4.26
C ALA A 145 -2.56 -38.66 4.89
N PHE A 146 -2.40 -38.46 6.20
CA PHE A 146 -2.84 -37.25 6.89
C PHE A 146 -2.05 -36.00 6.48
N ILE A 147 -0.73 -36.12 6.28
CA ILE A 147 0.11 -35.02 5.79
C ILE A 147 -0.33 -34.61 4.38
N CYS A 148 -0.54 -35.57 3.48
CA CYS A 148 -1.02 -35.31 2.13
C CYS A 148 -2.41 -34.63 2.15
N GLY A 149 -3.34 -35.11 2.99
CA GLY A 149 -4.65 -34.47 3.14
C GLY A 149 -4.56 -33.01 3.64
N THR A 150 -3.70 -32.76 4.63
CA THR A 150 -3.49 -31.41 5.19
C THR A 150 -2.85 -30.47 4.16
N ASN A 151 -1.82 -30.94 3.45
CA ASN A 151 -1.16 -30.17 2.40
C ASN A 151 -2.10 -29.87 1.24
N THR A 152 -2.97 -30.83 0.87
CA THR A 152 -3.99 -30.62 -0.16
C THR A 152 -4.99 -29.53 0.26
N ALA A 153 -5.48 -29.58 1.51
CA ALA A 153 -6.35 -28.54 2.06
C ALA A 153 -5.69 -27.15 2.00
N ARG A 154 -4.41 -27.07 2.37
CA ARG A 154 -3.64 -25.81 2.34
C ARG A 154 -3.46 -25.27 0.92
N LEU A 155 -3.06 -26.11 -0.02
CA LEU A 155 -2.83 -25.71 -1.41
C LEU A 155 -4.14 -25.28 -2.09
N GLN A 156 -5.24 -25.96 -1.79
CA GLN A 156 -6.56 -25.58 -2.30
C GLN A 156 -7.02 -24.24 -1.73
N ALA A 157 -6.87 -24.02 -0.41
CA ALA A 157 -7.19 -22.75 0.21
C ALA A 157 -6.35 -21.59 -0.37
N VAL A 158 -5.04 -21.79 -0.56
CA VAL A 158 -4.15 -20.80 -1.18
C VAL A 158 -4.55 -20.52 -2.63
N ARG A 159 -4.90 -21.55 -3.41
CA ARG A 159 -5.35 -21.39 -4.79
C ARG A 159 -6.64 -20.57 -4.87
N GLU A 160 -7.62 -20.88 -4.03
CA GLU A 160 -8.90 -20.14 -4.00
C GLU A 160 -8.69 -18.70 -3.55
N TRP A 161 -7.83 -18.47 -2.55
CA TRP A 161 -7.43 -17.14 -2.13
C TRP A 161 -6.75 -16.37 -3.26
N ALA A 162 -5.81 -16.98 -3.99
CA ALA A 162 -5.14 -16.36 -5.13
C ALA A 162 -6.13 -15.95 -6.24
N ILE A 163 -7.08 -16.83 -6.58
CA ILE A 163 -8.12 -16.55 -7.59
C ILE A 163 -9.05 -15.41 -7.15
N SER A 164 -9.27 -15.22 -5.85
CA SER A 164 -10.12 -14.15 -5.33
C SER A 164 -9.57 -12.73 -5.56
N PHE A 165 -8.29 -12.60 -5.93
CA PHE A 165 -7.69 -11.32 -6.32
C PHE A 165 -7.91 -10.95 -7.79
N ASP A 166 -8.17 -11.94 -8.66
CA ASP A 166 -8.37 -11.74 -10.11
C ASP A 166 -9.83 -11.50 -10.50
N GLN A 167 -10.77 -11.59 -9.56
CA GLN A 167 -12.18 -11.29 -9.80
C GLN A 167 -12.47 -9.80 -9.54
N PRO A 168 -13.01 -9.05 -10.53
CA PRO A 168 -13.26 -7.62 -10.43
C PRO A 168 -14.36 -7.25 -9.41
#